data_AF-A0A2T5BJW3-F1
#
_entry.id   AF-A0A2T5BJW3-F1
#
_cell.length_a   1.000
_cell.length_b   1.000
_cell.length_c   1.000
_cell.angle_alpha   90.00
_cell.angle_beta   90.00
_cell.angle_gamma   90.00
#
_symmetry.space_group_name_H-M   'P 1'
#
loop_
_entity.id
_entity.type
_entity.pdbx_description
1 polymer ?
#
loop_
_entity_poly.entity_id
_entity_poly.type
_entity_poly.pdbx_seq_one_letter_code
_entity_poly.pdbx_strand_id
1 'polypeptide(L)'
;MTDTTDRRQLMSLASKLLALLRLRRDPDGFTPSARDVSDATTPVGQRKPLLSHGTVNSLMNGTSSNPRSSTLIALAQALDAPAAFLLPGPEWDDLAALSVYQERPEAREVLRLMQGLEVQDILEISSKLREIRGRRGLPEGVPTIPPPPPGVDQPREGRPRRLLSLHEAAERAADDLEGR
;
A
#
# COMPACT_ATOMS: atom_id res chain seq x y z
N MET A 1 2.30 28.42 -25.32
CA MET A 1 1.28 27.93 -24.36
C MET A 1 1.30 26.42 -24.43
N THR A 2 2.22 25.80 -23.69
CA THR A 2 2.31 24.33 -23.58
C THR A 2 1.41 23.90 -22.44
N ASP A 3 0.32 23.23 -22.80
CA ASP A 3 -0.54 22.48 -21.90
C ASP A 3 0.29 21.32 -21.31
N THR A 4 1.06 21.59 -20.26
CA THR A 4 1.57 20.55 -19.37
C THR A 4 0.43 20.17 -18.44
N THR A 5 -0.57 19.49 -18.99
CA THR A 5 -1.40 18.64 -18.15
C THR A 5 -0.48 17.54 -17.66
N ASP A 6 0.02 17.73 -16.45
CA ASP A 6 0.66 16.71 -15.63
C ASP A 6 -0.38 15.58 -15.48
N ARG A 7 -0.47 14.72 -16.50
CA ARG A 7 -1.20 13.45 -16.43
C ARG A 7 -0.40 12.63 -15.43
N ARG A 8 -0.62 12.89 -14.14
CA ARG A 8 -0.23 11.99 -13.07
C ARG A 8 -0.73 10.62 -13.50
N GLN A 9 0.23 9.78 -13.88
CA GLN A 9 -0.06 8.49 -14.42
C GLN A 9 -0.82 7.72 -13.34
N LEU A 10 -2.08 7.38 -13.63
CA LEU A 10 -2.96 6.72 -12.68
C LEU A 10 -2.28 5.48 -12.14
N MET A 11 -2.16 5.40 -10.82
CA MET A 11 -1.62 4.20 -10.21
C MET A 11 -2.64 3.06 -10.28
N SER A 12 -2.24 1.96 -10.92
CA SER A 12 -3.00 0.71 -10.84
C SER A 12 -3.03 0.20 -9.40
N LEU A 13 -4.05 -0.58 -9.03
CA LEU A 13 -4.10 -1.22 -7.72
C LEU A 13 -2.82 -2.02 -7.41
N ALA A 14 -2.31 -2.77 -8.39
CA ALA A 14 -1.06 -3.50 -8.26
C ALA A 14 0.13 -2.58 -7.92
N SER A 15 0.24 -1.44 -8.62
CA SER A 15 1.27 -0.43 -8.35
C SER A 15 1.15 0.17 -6.96
N LYS A 16 -0.08 0.42 -6.48
CA LYS A 16 -0.34 0.91 -5.13
C LYS A 16 0.05 -0.10 -4.06
N LEU A 17 -0.30 -1.36 -4.25
CA LEU A 17 0.10 -2.45 -3.35
C LEU A 17 1.62 -2.60 -3.30
N LEU A 18 2.30 -2.53 -4.44
CA LEU A 18 3.77 -2.55 -4.49
C LEU A 18 4.40 -1.36 -3.76
N ALA A 19 3.81 -0.16 -3.88
CA ALA A 19 4.27 1.01 -3.15
C ALA A 19 4.15 0.79 -1.63
N LEU A 20 3.00 0.30 -1.15
CA LEU A 20 2.79 -0.01 0.27
C LEU A 20 3.77 -1.06 0.80
N LEU A 21 4.03 -2.11 0.02
CA LEU A 21 4.98 -3.16 0.40
C LEU A 21 6.40 -2.61 0.56
N ARG A 22 6.84 -1.68 -0.30
CA ARG A 22 8.15 -1.03 -0.19
C ARG A 22 8.28 -0.12 1.02
N LEU A 23 7.17 0.43 1.51
CA LEU A 23 7.14 1.29 2.69
C LEU A 23 7.19 0.48 3.99
N ARG A 24 6.73 -0.77 3.96
CA ARG A 24 6.67 -1.62 5.15
C ARG A 24 7.96 -2.41 5.34
N ARG A 25 8.49 -2.37 6.57
CA ARG A 25 9.45 -3.36 7.06
C ARG A 25 8.69 -4.43 7.84
N ASP A 26 8.86 -5.69 7.49
CA ASP A 26 8.63 -6.75 8.48
C ASP A 26 9.62 -6.60 9.65
N PRO A 27 9.39 -7.24 10.81
CA PRO A 27 10.33 -7.23 11.93
C PRO A 27 11.76 -7.62 11.51
N ASP A 28 11.86 -8.46 10.48
CA ASP A 28 13.11 -8.96 9.90
C ASP A 28 13.71 -8.04 8.81
N GLY A 29 13.10 -6.87 8.57
CA GLY A 29 13.60 -5.86 7.61
C GLY A 29 13.30 -6.14 6.14
N PHE A 30 12.62 -7.24 5.83
CA PHE A 30 12.28 -7.63 4.46
C PHE A 30 10.90 -7.12 4.02
N THR A 31 10.72 -7.02 2.71
CA THR A 31 9.40 -6.79 2.08
C THR A 31 8.46 -7.98 2.36
N PRO A 32 7.24 -7.74 2.86
CA PRO A 32 6.27 -8.80 3.10
C PRO A 32 5.92 -9.56 1.82
N SER A 33 5.81 -10.89 1.92
CA SER A 33 5.34 -11.75 0.82
C SER A 33 3.82 -11.75 0.71
N ALA A 34 3.28 -12.29 -0.41
CA ALA A 34 1.85 -12.53 -0.58
C ALA A 34 1.25 -13.36 0.58
N ARG A 35 2.05 -14.27 1.14
CA ARG A 35 1.64 -15.14 2.24
C ARG A 35 1.59 -14.36 3.54
N ASP A 36 2.60 -13.54 3.80
CA ASP A 36 2.65 -12.68 4.98
C ASP A 36 1.46 -11.70 5.00
N VAL A 37 1.12 -11.11 3.85
CA VAL A 37 -0.06 -10.24 3.70
C VAL A 37 -1.36 -11.03 3.88
N SER A 38 -1.48 -12.22 3.28
CA SER A 38 -2.63 -13.10 3.48
C SER A 38 -2.84 -13.39 4.97
N ASP A 39 -1.79 -13.83 5.66
CA ASP A 39 -1.84 -14.19 7.07
C ASP A 39 -2.20 -12.97 7.95
N ALA A 40 -1.71 -11.78 7.60
CA ALA A 40 -2.07 -10.51 8.26
C ALA A 40 -3.55 -10.11 8.09
N THR A 41 -4.29 -10.71 7.14
CA THR A 41 -5.75 -10.52 7.04
C THR A 41 -6.55 -11.41 8.00
N THR A 42 -5.90 -12.20 8.85
CA THR A 42 -6.58 -13.09 9.81
C THR A 42 -7.20 -12.27 10.94
N PRO A 43 -8.54 -12.31 11.13
CA PRO A 43 -9.19 -11.60 12.22
C PRO A 43 -8.77 -12.15 13.59
N VAL A 44 -8.80 -11.30 14.61
CA VAL A 44 -8.51 -11.71 15.99
C VAL A 44 -9.46 -12.84 16.41
N GLY A 45 -8.89 -13.95 16.89
CA GLY A 45 -9.65 -15.13 17.32
C GLY A 45 -10.05 -16.09 16.19
N GLN A 46 -9.67 -15.82 14.94
CA GLN A 46 -9.86 -16.77 13.82
C GLN A 46 -8.56 -17.45 13.42
N ARG A 47 -8.67 -18.64 12.82
CA ARG A 47 -7.53 -19.43 12.31
C ARG A 47 -7.26 -19.23 10.83
N LYS A 48 -8.22 -18.68 10.09
CA LYS A 48 -8.14 -18.56 8.63
C LYS A 48 -8.10 -17.09 8.21
N PRO A 49 -7.27 -16.75 7.22
CA PRO A 49 -7.21 -15.40 6.69
C PRO A 49 -8.49 -15.05 5.92
N LEU A 50 -8.86 -13.77 5.92
CA LEU A 50 -9.99 -13.28 5.12
C LEU A 50 -9.70 -13.39 3.62
N LEU A 51 -8.44 -13.22 3.22
CA LEU A 51 -7.98 -13.33 1.84
C LEU A 51 -7.02 -14.50 1.70
N SER A 52 -7.21 -15.32 0.67
CA SER A 52 -6.25 -16.38 0.37
C SER A 52 -4.96 -15.80 -0.22
N HIS A 53 -3.83 -16.48 0.00
CA HIS A 53 -2.56 -16.21 -0.67
C HIS A 53 -2.72 -16.04 -2.19
N GLY A 54 -3.50 -16.93 -2.84
CA GLY A 54 -3.74 -16.86 -4.28
C GLY A 54 -4.44 -15.57 -4.69
N THR A 55 -5.46 -15.15 -3.94
CA THR A 55 -6.18 -13.89 -4.17
C THR A 55 -5.24 -12.68 -4.02
N VAL A 56 -4.45 -12.64 -2.95
CA VAL A 56 -3.48 -11.56 -2.71
C VAL A 56 -2.45 -11.51 -3.83
N ASN A 57 -1.88 -12.66 -4.22
CA ASN A 57 -0.92 -12.74 -5.30
C ASN A 57 -1.52 -12.29 -6.65
N SER A 58 -2.76 -12.65 -6.96
CA SER A 58 -3.44 -12.18 -8.17
C SER A 58 -3.64 -10.66 -8.19
N LEU A 59 -3.97 -10.05 -7.05
CA LEU A 59 -4.14 -8.60 -6.94
C LEU A 59 -2.80 -7.86 -7.07
N MET A 60 -1.73 -8.36 -6.44
CA MET A 60 -0.40 -7.76 -6.54
C MET A 60 0.20 -7.85 -7.95
N ASN A 61 -0.10 -8.93 -8.69
CA ASN A 61 0.34 -9.09 -10.08
C ASN A 61 -0.61 -8.41 -11.08
N GLY A 62 -1.72 -7.83 -10.63
CA GLY A 62 -2.70 -7.17 -11.50
C GLY A 62 -3.53 -8.12 -12.37
N THR A 63 -3.48 -9.44 -12.13
CA THR A 63 -4.33 -10.41 -12.85
C THR A 63 -5.79 -10.34 -12.39
N SER A 64 -6.02 -9.85 -11.17
CA SER A 64 -7.32 -9.38 -10.70
C SER A 64 -7.24 -7.87 -10.42
N SER A 65 -8.16 -7.08 -10.97
CA SER A 65 -8.10 -5.61 -10.93
C SER A 65 -9.32 -4.94 -10.30
N ASN A 66 -10.40 -5.69 -10.04
CA ASN A 66 -11.64 -5.15 -9.49
C ASN A 66 -12.10 -5.91 -8.23
N PRO A 67 -11.35 -5.78 -7.11
CA PRO A 67 -11.72 -6.41 -5.84
C PRO A 67 -12.98 -5.76 -5.24
N ARG A 68 -13.67 -6.51 -4.37
CA ARG A 68 -14.77 -5.96 -3.57
C ARG A 68 -14.24 -4.97 -2.52
N SER A 69 -15.11 -4.07 -2.05
CA SER A 69 -14.78 -3.14 -0.95
C SER A 69 -14.27 -3.86 0.31
N SER A 70 -14.86 -5.01 0.66
CA SER A 70 -14.41 -5.84 1.78
C SER A 70 -12.97 -6.34 1.61
N THR A 71 -12.56 -6.65 0.37
CA THR A 71 -11.20 -7.06 0.04
C THR A 71 -10.23 -5.89 0.16
N LEU A 72 -10.62 -4.70 -0.29
CA LEU A 72 -9.80 -3.49 -0.14
C LEU A 72 -9.60 -3.11 1.33
N ILE A 73 -10.64 -3.21 2.15
CA ILE A 73 -10.55 -2.94 3.60
C ILE A 73 -9.62 -3.95 4.27
N ALA A 74 -9.77 -5.24 3.98
CA ALA A 74 -8.91 -6.28 4.56
C ALA A 74 -7.44 -6.07 4.18
N LEU A 75 -7.15 -5.72 2.92
CA LEU A 75 -5.79 -5.40 2.47
C LEU A 75 -5.24 -4.15 3.14
N ALA A 76 -6.03 -3.08 3.21
CA ALA A 76 -5.63 -1.82 3.83
C ALA A 76 -5.28 -1.99 5.30
N GLN A 77 -6.10 -2.76 6.04
CA GLN A 77 -5.81 -3.13 7.43
C GLN A 77 -4.55 -3.98 7.53
N ALA A 78 -4.42 -5.00 6.68
CA ALA A 78 -3.25 -5.88 6.69
C ALA A 78 -1.96 -5.13 6.36
N LEU A 79 -2.02 -4.07 5.56
CA LEU A 79 -0.87 -3.24 5.13
C LEU A 79 -0.69 -1.96 5.97
N ASP A 80 -1.51 -1.75 6.99
CA ASP A 80 -1.53 -0.54 7.83
C ASP A 80 -1.56 0.76 6.99
N ALA A 81 -2.50 0.82 6.04
CA ALA A 81 -2.65 1.91 5.10
C ALA A 81 -4.09 2.42 5.02
N PRO A 82 -4.32 3.68 4.64
CA PRO A 82 -5.68 4.17 4.37
C PRO A 82 -6.35 3.39 3.25
N ALA A 83 -7.54 2.83 3.51
CA ALA A 83 -8.28 2.05 2.51
C ALA A 83 -8.61 2.86 1.24
N ALA A 84 -8.81 4.17 1.42
CA ALA A 84 -9.03 5.12 0.34
C ALA A 84 -7.88 5.13 -0.68
N PHE A 85 -6.63 4.91 -0.26
CA PHE A 85 -5.49 4.87 -1.17
C PHE A 85 -5.66 3.78 -2.22
N LEU A 86 -6.29 2.64 -1.88
CA LEU A 86 -6.48 1.52 -2.81
C LEU A 86 -7.61 1.75 -3.84
N LEU A 87 -8.34 2.87 -3.77
CA LEU A 87 -9.37 3.21 -4.74
C LEU A 87 -8.76 3.66 -6.07
N PRO A 88 -9.44 3.44 -7.21
CA PRO A 88 -8.97 3.94 -8.50
C PRO A 88 -9.16 5.46 -8.60
N GLY A 89 -8.18 6.17 -9.16
CA GLY A 89 -8.27 7.60 -9.44
C GLY A 89 -7.09 8.40 -8.86
N PRO A 90 -6.68 9.49 -9.54
CA PRO A 90 -5.49 10.26 -9.14
C PRO A 90 -5.68 11.01 -7.81
N GLU A 91 -6.93 11.31 -7.42
CA GLU A 91 -7.25 11.89 -6.12
C GLU A 91 -6.94 10.96 -4.94
N TRP A 92 -6.83 9.65 -5.21
CA TRP A 92 -6.51 8.64 -4.21
C TRP A 92 -5.05 8.19 -4.25
N ASP A 93 -4.22 8.78 -5.11
CA ASP A 93 -2.80 8.43 -5.25
C ASP A 93 -1.90 9.17 -4.23
N ASP A 94 -2.48 10.04 -3.39
CA ASP A 94 -1.77 10.79 -2.35
C ASP A 94 -1.82 10.08 -0.99
N LEU A 95 -0.95 9.07 -0.84
CA LEU A 95 -0.81 8.31 0.40
C LEU A 95 -0.49 9.20 1.59
N ALA A 96 0.40 10.18 1.42
CA ALA A 96 0.82 11.07 2.49
C ALA A 96 -0.34 11.91 3.03
N ALA A 97 -1.15 12.52 2.15
CA ALA A 97 -2.33 13.27 2.56
C ALA A 97 -3.38 12.38 3.24
N LEU A 98 -3.64 11.19 2.69
CA LEU A 98 -4.61 10.24 3.24
C LEU A 98 -4.19 9.71 4.62
N SER A 99 -2.91 9.41 4.83
CA SER A 99 -2.37 9.01 6.13
C SER A 99 -2.52 10.13 7.15
N VAL A 100 -2.16 11.37 6.79
CA VAL A 100 -2.35 12.54 7.67
C VAL A 100 -3.83 12.73 8.03
N TYR A 101 -4.73 12.61 7.05
CA TYR A 101 -6.18 12.71 7.27
C TYR A 101 -6.68 11.64 8.25
N GLN A 102 -6.23 10.39 8.11
CA GLN A 102 -6.64 9.27 8.96
C GLN A 102 -6.08 9.40 10.39
N GLU A 103 -4.80 9.71 10.52
CA GLU A 103 -4.05 9.64 11.78
C GLU A 103 -4.12 10.92 12.63
N ARG A 104 -4.36 12.10 12.02
CA ARG A 104 -4.29 13.40 12.71
C ARG A 104 -5.67 14.07 12.79
N PRO A 105 -6.34 14.05 13.96
CA PRO A 105 -7.60 14.76 14.16
C PRO A 105 -7.53 16.26 13.82
N GLU A 106 -6.39 16.90 14.11
CA GLU A 106 -6.15 18.32 13.85
C GLU A 106 -6.13 18.63 12.36
N ALA A 107 -5.62 17.71 11.53
CA ALA A 107 -5.63 17.89 10.07
C ALA A 107 -7.06 17.87 9.52
N ARG A 108 -7.93 17.01 10.06
CA ARG A 108 -9.35 16.98 9.70
C ARG A 108 -10.06 18.27 10.10
N GLU A 109 -9.69 18.84 11.24
CA GLU A 109 -10.23 20.13 11.68
C GLU A 109 -9.85 21.25 10.71
N VAL A 110 -8.57 21.35 10.34
CA VAL A 110 -8.12 22.34 9.36
C VAL A 110 -8.87 22.19 8.03
N LEU A 111 -9.06 20.97 7.54
CA LEU A 111 -9.82 20.72 6.31
C LEU A 111 -11.30 21.14 6.43
N ARG A 112 -11.93 20.94 7.59
CA ARG A 112 -13.29 21.44 7.83
C ARG A 112 -13.36 22.97 7.81
N LEU A 113 -12.37 23.64 8.42
CA LEU A 113 -12.31 25.10 8.45
C LEU A 113 -12.05 25.72 7.08
N MET A 114 -11.48 24.97 6.14
CA MET A 114 -11.31 25.42 4.76
C MET A 114 -12.62 25.46 3.95
N GLN A 115 -13.69 24.85 4.45
CA GLN A 115 -14.97 24.81 3.74
C GLN A 115 -15.56 26.21 3.58
N GLY A 116 -15.79 26.62 2.32
CA GLY A 116 -16.36 27.93 2.00
C GLY A 116 -15.35 29.08 1.90
N LEU A 117 -14.06 28.81 2.11
CA LEU A 117 -13.00 29.78 1.85
C LEU A 117 -12.78 29.97 0.34
N GLU A 118 -12.33 31.16 -0.05
CA GLU A 118 -11.95 31.42 -1.42
C GLU A 118 -10.59 30.79 -1.76
N VAL A 119 -10.32 30.62 -3.05
CA VAL A 119 -9.05 30.05 -3.53
C VAL A 119 -7.86 30.85 -3.01
N GLN A 120 -7.98 32.17 -2.90
CA GLN A 120 -6.91 33.04 -2.43
C GLN A 120 -6.57 32.79 -0.94
N ASP A 121 -7.58 32.57 -0.10
CA ASP A 121 -7.40 32.24 1.32
C ASP A 121 -6.69 30.89 1.48
N ILE A 122 -7.07 29.89 0.68
CA ILE A 122 -6.45 28.57 0.68
C ILE A 122 -4.97 28.66 0.26
N LEU A 123 -4.65 29.50 -0.73
CA LEU A 123 -3.27 29.74 -1.15
C LEU A 123 -2.44 30.42 -0.05
N GLU A 124 -3.04 31.36 0.69
CA GLU A 124 -2.38 32.00 1.82
C GLU A 124 -2.07 30.99 2.95
N ILE A 125 -3.04 30.12 3.30
CA ILE A 125 -2.83 29.06 4.29
C ILE A 125 -1.70 28.12 3.85
N SER A 126 -1.70 27.72 2.57
CA SER A 126 -0.66 26.89 1.97
C SER A 126 0.73 27.56 2.07
N SER A 127 0.82 28.86 1.75
CA SER A 127 2.07 29.62 1.87
C SER A 127 2.59 29.64 3.31
N LYS A 128 1.72 29.95 4.28
CA LYS A 128 2.07 29.95 5.70
C LYS A 128 2.56 28.57 6.17
N LEU A 129 1.95 27.48 5.69
CA LEU A 129 2.41 26.13 6.02
C LEU A 129 3.80 25.85 5.45
N ARG A 130 4.10 26.27 4.21
CA ARG A 130 5.45 26.16 3.63
C ARG A 130 6.49 26.96 4.42
N GLU A 131 6.16 28.17 4.85
CA GLU A 131 7.02 28.98 5.71
C GLU A 131 7.28 28.33 7.07
N ILE A 132 6.26 27.74 7.70
CA ILE A 132 6.43 26.98 8.95
C ILE A 132 7.38 25.79 8.74
N ARG A 133 7.24 25.06 7.62
CA ARG A 133 8.14 23.95 7.26
C ARG A 133 9.57 24.44 7.09
N GLY A 134 9.77 25.52 6.33
CA GLY A 134 11.09 26.12 6.11
C GLY A 134 11.77 26.55 7.43
N ARG A 135 11.04 27.22 8.32
CA ARG A 135 11.55 27.61 9.66
C ARG A 135 11.95 26.41 10.52
N ARG A 136 11.33 25.24 10.31
CA ARG A 136 11.65 23.99 11.03
C ARG A 136 12.71 23.14 10.31
N GLY A 137 13.28 23.62 9.21
CA GLY A 137 14.23 22.85 8.39
C GLY A 137 13.60 21.63 7.70
N LEU A 138 12.28 21.60 7.56
CA LEU A 138 11.57 20.52 6.87
C LEU A 138 11.54 20.80 5.35
N PRO A 139 11.59 19.76 4.50
CA PRO A 139 11.50 19.92 3.04
C PRO A 139 10.23 20.68 2.64
N GLU A 140 10.33 21.60 1.69
CA GLU A 140 9.16 22.39 1.27
C GLU A 140 8.10 21.51 0.58
N GLY A 141 8.54 20.62 -0.33
CA GLY A 141 7.70 19.61 -0.95
C GLY A 141 7.50 18.39 -0.06
N VAL A 142 6.25 17.94 0.08
CA VAL A 142 5.92 16.62 0.64
C VAL A 142 5.58 15.71 -0.55
N PRO A 143 6.31 14.60 -0.77
CA PRO A 143 5.97 13.68 -1.84
C PRO A 143 4.65 12.96 -1.53
N THR A 144 3.85 12.70 -2.56
CA THR A 144 2.54 12.02 -2.44
C THR A 144 2.68 10.61 -1.86
N ILE A 145 3.77 9.93 -2.21
CA ILE A 145 4.19 8.67 -1.62
C ILE A 145 5.55 8.91 -0.96
N PRO A 146 5.71 8.64 0.35
CA PRO A 146 6.98 8.82 1.02
C PRO A 146 8.06 7.95 0.36
N PRO A 147 9.34 8.37 0.38
CA PRO A 147 10.42 7.51 -0.10
C PRO A 147 10.50 6.28 0.81
N PRO A 148 10.79 5.10 0.24
CA PRO A 148 10.88 3.91 1.05
C PRO A 148 12.14 3.98 1.91
N PRO A 149 12.13 3.40 3.13
CA PRO A 149 13.24 3.52 4.05
C PRO A 149 14.51 2.85 3.49
N PRO A 150 15.73 3.30 3.85
CA PRO A 150 16.96 2.74 3.29
C PRO A 150 17.03 1.21 3.44
N GLY A 151 17.48 0.50 2.39
CA GLY A 151 17.71 -0.96 2.41
C GLY A 151 16.55 -1.85 1.97
N VAL A 152 15.38 -1.29 1.62
CA VAL A 152 14.17 -2.04 1.18
C VAL A 152 14.20 -2.60 -0.24
N ASP A 153 15.12 -2.14 -1.09
CA ASP A 153 15.27 -2.67 -2.44
C ASP A 153 16.07 -3.98 -2.49
N GLN A 154 16.49 -4.52 -1.34
CA GLN A 154 17.16 -5.81 -1.31
C GLN A 154 16.12 -6.92 -1.53
N PRO A 155 16.18 -7.65 -2.67
CA PRO A 155 15.32 -8.80 -2.86
C PRO A 155 15.59 -9.78 -1.71
N ARG A 156 14.55 -10.33 -1.08
CA ARG A 156 14.73 -11.55 -0.26
C ARG A 156 15.51 -12.52 -1.13
N GLU A 157 16.66 -13.00 -0.67
CA GLU A 157 17.37 -14.08 -1.36
C GLU A 157 16.36 -15.20 -1.57
N GLY A 158 16.00 -15.42 -2.84
CA GLY A 158 15.01 -16.42 -3.19
C GLY A 158 15.51 -17.74 -2.63
N ARG A 159 14.71 -18.38 -1.75
CA ARG A 159 14.99 -19.76 -1.36
C ARG A 159 15.19 -20.51 -2.67
N PRO A 160 16.34 -21.15 -2.92
CA PRO A 160 16.60 -21.81 -4.18
C PRO A 160 15.40 -22.70 -4.46
N ARG A 161 14.79 -22.55 -5.64
CA ARG A 161 13.78 -23.49 -6.11
C ARG A 161 14.48 -24.85 -6.09
N ARG A 162 14.30 -25.62 -5.03
CA ARG A 162 14.57 -27.06 -5.07
C ARG A 162 13.64 -27.55 -6.15
N LEU A 163 14.18 -27.71 -7.36
CA LEU A 163 13.58 -28.54 -8.37
C LEU A 163 13.45 -29.90 -7.68
N LEU A 164 12.24 -30.19 -7.19
CA LEU A 164 11.92 -31.51 -6.66
C LEU A 164 12.35 -32.49 -7.76
N SER A 165 13.21 -33.42 -7.41
CA SER A 165 13.60 -34.45 -8.36
C SER A 165 12.34 -35.17 -8.84
N LEU A 166 12.34 -35.70 -10.07
CA LEU A 166 11.20 -36.45 -10.62
C LEU A 166 10.69 -37.54 -9.64
N HIS A 167 11.57 -38.05 -8.79
CA HIS A 167 11.25 -39.02 -7.75
C HIS A 167 10.45 -38.41 -6.58
N GLU A 168 10.87 -37.26 -6.04
CA GLU A 168 10.13 -36.57 -4.97
C GLU A 168 8.78 -36.02 -5.44
N ALA A 169 8.64 -35.70 -6.73
CA ALA A 169 7.36 -35.33 -7.33
C ALA A 169 6.43 -36.55 -7.46
N ALA A 170 6.98 -37.74 -7.75
CA ALA A 170 6.23 -38.98 -7.85
C ALA A 170 5.77 -39.50 -6.48
N GLU A 171 6.60 -39.41 -5.44
CA GLU A 171 6.21 -39.77 -4.07
C GLU A 171 5.08 -38.87 -3.55
N ARG A 172 5.16 -37.56 -3.79
CA ARG A 172 4.10 -36.63 -3.37
C ARG A 172 2.78 -36.86 -4.12
N ALA A 173 2.84 -37.28 -5.39
CA ALA A 173 1.66 -37.67 -6.16
C ALA A 173 1.06 -39.00 -5.70
N ALA A 174 1.88 -39.92 -5.18
CA ALA A 174 1.43 -41.17 -4.58
C ALA A 174 0.75 -40.91 -3.21
N ASP A 175 1.32 -40.03 -2.38
CA ASP A 175 0.73 -39.65 -1.09
C ASP A 175 -0.65 -38.96 -1.24
N ASP A 176 -0.80 -38.07 -2.25
CA ASP A 176 -2.09 -37.42 -2.54
C ASP A 176 -3.18 -38.39 -3.05
N LEU A 177 -2.78 -39.55 -3.61
CA LEU A 177 -3.70 -40.62 -4.02
C LEU A 177 -4.06 -41.56 -2.86
N GLU A 178 -3.18 -41.74 -1.88
CA GLU A 178 -3.40 -42.59 -0.70
C GLU A 178 -4.11 -41.86 0.47
N GLY A 179 -4.26 -40.54 0.40
CA GLY A 179 -5.15 -39.77 1.27
C GLY A 179 -4.80 -39.81 2.76
N ARG A 180 -3.54 -39.49 3.09
CA ARG A 180 -3.11 -39.20 4.48
C ARG A 180 -2.91 -37.70 4.72
#